data_AF-A0A8I1ELL0-F1
#
_entry.id   AF-A0A8I1ELL0-F1
#
_cell.length_a   1.000
_cell.length_b   1.000
_cell.length_c   1.000
_cell.angle_alpha   90.00
_cell.angle_beta   90.00
_cell.angle_gamma   90.00
#
_symmetry.space_group_name_H-M   'P 1'
#
loop_
_entity.id
_entity.type
_entity.pdbx_description
1 polymer ?
#
loop_
_entity_poly.entity_id
_entity_poly.type
_entity_poly.pdbx_seq_one_letter_code
_entity_poly.pdbx_strand_id
1 'polypeptide(L)'
;MKSAGIAAVIAMIGAGNAWASPDYRCTVERAVSASESSLGHMYIGKQFTVERKTGLMAGALKNSYVTEPQVIDYGSSENSYKVVTTMRIDQGAGAGSSLFALTISEYADGKRKPFVFLSDSDVYLGWCEHF
;
A
#
# COMPACT_ATOMS: atom_id res chain seq x y z
N MET A 1 -38.64 -27.81 -49.23
CA MET A 1 -39.21 -26.53 -48.74
C MET A 1 -38.68 -26.26 -47.33
N LYS A 2 -37.99 -25.11 -47.15
CA LYS A 2 -37.80 -24.32 -45.91
C LYS A 2 -37.16 -25.06 -44.71
N SER A 3 -35.84 -24.97 -44.48
CA SER A 3 -35.05 -23.85 -43.92
C SER A 3 -35.52 -23.34 -42.55
N ALA A 4 -34.73 -23.62 -41.52
CA ALA A 4 -34.59 -22.89 -40.25
C ALA A 4 -33.30 -23.46 -39.62
N GLY A 5 -32.20 -22.75 -39.42
CA GLY A 5 -32.03 -21.37 -38.99
C GLY A 5 -31.11 -21.44 -37.77
N ILE A 6 -29.80 -21.63 -37.99
CA ILE A 6 -28.81 -21.72 -36.90
C ILE A 6 -28.56 -20.30 -36.39
N ALA A 7 -29.05 -20.00 -35.19
CA ALA A 7 -28.70 -18.78 -34.48
C ALA A 7 -27.30 -18.94 -33.86
N ALA A 8 -26.32 -18.23 -34.40
CA ALA A 8 -25.00 -18.13 -33.79
C ALA A 8 -25.02 -17.01 -32.72
N VAL A 9 -24.92 -17.38 -31.45
CA VAL A 9 -24.69 -16.45 -30.35
C VAL A 9 -23.20 -16.13 -30.31
N ILE A 10 -22.81 -14.93 -30.71
CA ILE A 10 -21.44 -14.43 -30.59
C ILE A 10 -21.26 -13.96 -29.14
N ALA A 11 -20.59 -14.77 -28.31
CA ALA A 11 -20.13 -14.36 -26.99
C ALA A 11 -18.93 -13.41 -27.17
N MET A 12 -19.13 -12.12 -26.95
CA MET A 12 -18.02 -11.16 -26.83
C MET A 12 -17.30 -11.40 -25.51
N ILE A 13 -16.24 -12.21 -25.53
CA ILE A 13 -15.25 -12.27 -24.45
C ILE A 13 -14.43 -10.98 -24.56
N GLY A 14 -14.91 -9.92 -23.92
CA GLY A 14 -14.11 -8.73 -23.68
C GLY A 14 -12.99 -9.12 -22.71
N ALA A 15 -11.78 -9.32 -23.22
CA ALA A 15 -10.58 -9.36 -22.40
C ALA A 15 -10.38 -7.96 -21.83
N GLY A 16 -11.01 -7.67 -20.68
CA GLY A 16 -10.68 -6.51 -19.88
C GLY A 16 -9.24 -6.69 -19.43
N ASN A 17 -8.32 -5.97 -20.08
CA ASN A 17 -6.98 -5.84 -19.54
C ASN A 17 -7.15 -5.19 -18.17
N ALA A 18 -7.02 -5.97 -17.09
CA ALA A 18 -6.92 -5.44 -15.75
C ALA A 18 -5.60 -4.67 -15.70
N TRP A 19 -5.63 -3.36 -15.95
CA TRP A 19 -4.49 -2.49 -15.74
C TRP A 19 -4.32 -2.34 -14.24
N ALA A 20 -3.78 -3.38 -13.60
CA ALA A 20 -3.30 -3.27 -12.24
C ALA A 20 -2.17 -2.25 -12.27
N SER A 21 -2.38 -1.10 -11.63
CA SER A 21 -1.29 -0.16 -11.41
C SER A 21 -0.23 -0.88 -10.57
N PRO A 22 1.06 -0.81 -10.94
CA PRO A 22 2.08 -1.65 -10.35
C PRO A 22 2.25 -1.39 -8.85
N ASP A 23 2.46 -2.46 -8.10
CA ASP A 23 2.66 -2.44 -6.65
C ASP A 23 4.02 -1.81 -6.30
N TYR A 24 4.24 -1.52 -5.03
CA TYR A 24 5.48 -0.91 -4.57
C TYR A 24 6.35 -1.92 -3.82
N ARG A 25 7.65 -1.93 -4.11
CA ARG A 25 8.67 -2.54 -3.26
C ARG A 25 9.48 -1.43 -2.61
N CYS A 26 9.47 -1.39 -1.29
CA CYS A 26 10.05 -0.33 -0.49
C CYS A 26 11.21 -0.83 0.35
N THR A 27 12.24 -0.01 0.53
CA THR A 27 13.41 -0.28 1.38
C THR A 27 13.55 0.82 2.42
N VAL A 28 13.61 0.44 3.69
CA VAL A 28 13.78 1.36 4.82
C VAL A 28 15.24 1.82 4.88
N GLU A 29 15.48 3.13 4.97
CA GLU A 29 16.83 3.68 5.12
C GLU A 29 17.05 4.32 6.48
N ARG A 30 15.99 4.87 7.07
CA ARG A 30 16.06 5.58 8.35
C ARG A 30 14.83 5.28 9.18
N ALA A 31 15.00 5.33 10.50
CA ALA A 31 13.92 5.25 11.47
C ALA A 31 14.16 6.29 12.56
N VAL A 32 13.07 6.87 13.06
CA VAL A 32 13.05 7.84 14.16
C VAL A 32 11.91 7.43 15.10
N SER A 33 12.14 7.41 16.40
CA SER A 33 11.11 7.12 17.40
C SER A 33 10.91 8.32 18.31
N ALA A 34 9.69 8.53 18.79
CA ALA A 34 9.42 9.51 19.84
C ALA A 34 9.99 9.10 21.21
N SER A 35 10.42 7.85 21.36
CA SER A 35 11.04 7.30 22.57
C SER A 35 12.46 6.82 22.28
N GLU A 36 13.26 6.59 23.32
CA GLU A 36 14.61 5.97 23.22
C GLU A 36 14.54 4.46 22.90
N SER A 37 13.66 4.06 21.98
CA SER A 37 13.49 2.68 21.53
C SER A 37 14.38 2.41 20.32
N SER A 38 15.31 1.47 20.46
CA SER A 38 16.17 1.03 19.35
C SER A 38 15.47 0.07 18.38
N LEU A 39 14.22 -0.33 18.66
CA LEU A 39 13.52 -1.32 17.84
C LEU A 39 13.30 -0.83 16.41
N GLY A 40 13.04 0.45 16.20
CA GLY A 40 12.88 1.02 14.86
C GLY A 40 14.11 0.82 13.96
N HIS A 41 15.31 0.79 14.54
CA HIS A 41 16.55 0.63 13.77
C HIS A 41 16.71 -0.80 13.18
N MET A 42 16.01 -1.81 13.72
CA MET A 42 16.10 -3.18 13.22
C MET A 42 15.59 -3.35 11.78
N TYR A 43 14.77 -2.39 11.31
CA TYR A 43 14.16 -2.41 10.00
C TYR A 43 15.01 -1.72 8.94
N ILE A 44 16.08 -1.01 9.30
CA ILE A 44 16.97 -0.33 8.34
C ILE A 44 17.58 -1.38 7.38
N GLY A 45 17.54 -1.09 6.09
CA GLY A 45 17.97 -1.98 5.00
C GLY A 45 16.99 -3.11 4.67
N LYS A 46 15.89 -3.27 5.42
CA LYS A 46 14.87 -4.29 5.16
C LYS A 46 13.83 -3.78 4.17
N GLN A 47 13.12 -4.74 3.57
CA GLN A 47 12.13 -4.47 2.54
C GLN A 47 10.71 -4.85 2.96
N PHE A 48 9.76 -4.11 2.42
CA PHE A 48 8.34 -4.43 2.46
C PHE A 48 7.70 -4.09 1.12
N THR A 49 6.54 -4.65 0.85
CA THR A 49 5.74 -4.36 -0.34
C THR A 49 4.46 -3.66 0.06
N VAL A 50 3.89 -2.92 -0.89
CA VAL A 50 2.57 -2.27 -0.74
C VAL A 50 1.74 -2.67 -1.94
N GLU A 51 0.64 -3.39 -1.70
CA GLU A 51 -0.36 -3.65 -2.73
C GLU A 51 -1.09 -2.35 -3.04
N ARG A 52 -0.88 -1.77 -4.22
CA ARG A 52 -1.28 -0.39 -4.51
C ARG A 52 -2.80 -0.20 -4.45
N LYS A 53 -3.56 -1.24 -4.81
CA LYS A 53 -5.02 -1.20 -4.83
C LYS A 53 -5.63 -1.10 -3.42
N THR A 54 -5.05 -1.80 -2.45
CA THR A 54 -5.63 -1.92 -1.10
C THR A 54 -4.85 -1.11 -0.06
N GLY A 55 -3.59 -0.79 -0.35
CA GLY A 55 -2.65 -0.21 0.60
C GLY A 55 -2.07 -1.23 1.58
N LEU A 56 -2.29 -2.52 1.38
CA LEU A 56 -1.80 -3.57 2.27
C LEU A 56 -0.27 -3.66 2.23
N MET A 57 0.36 -3.51 3.40
CA MET A 57 1.80 -3.67 3.56
C MET A 57 2.17 -5.09 4.00
N ALA A 58 3.16 -5.69 3.34
CA ALA A 58 3.69 -7.01 3.67
C ALA A 58 5.22 -7.02 3.73
N GLY A 59 5.80 -7.81 4.65
CA GLY A 59 7.25 -7.91 4.83
C GLY A 59 7.71 -7.28 6.13
N ALA A 60 8.80 -6.50 6.08
CA ALA A 60 9.46 -5.94 7.26
C ALA A 60 8.56 -4.98 8.06
N LEU A 61 7.80 -4.13 7.37
CA LEU A 61 6.82 -3.23 7.97
C LEU A 61 5.41 -3.67 7.56
N LYS A 62 4.45 -3.49 8.46
CA LYS A 62 3.03 -3.85 8.28
C LYS A 62 2.15 -2.72 8.77
N ASN A 63 0.99 -2.57 8.15
CA ASN A 63 -0.02 -1.57 8.52
C ASN A 63 -1.40 -2.20 8.76
N SER A 64 -1.50 -3.53 8.81
CA SER A 64 -2.74 -4.26 8.99
C SER A 64 -2.49 -5.40 9.97
N TYR A 65 -3.32 -5.47 11.00
CA TYR A 65 -3.28 -6.49 12.04
C TYR A 65 -4.68 -7.06 12.26
N VAL A 66 -5.63 -6.19 12.60
CA VAL A 66 -7.05 -6.56 12.78
C VAL A 66 -7.94 -5.80 11.79
N THR A 67 -7.64 -4.52 11.55
CA THR A 67 -8.38 -3.65 10.62
C THR A 67 -7.67 -3.52 9.29
N GLU A 68 -8.46 -3.41 8.22
CA GLU A 68 -7.95 -3.22 6.87
C GLU A 68 -7.46 -1.78 6.63
N PRO A 69 -6.39 -1.60 5.84
CA PRO A 69 -5.93 -0.28 5.40
C PRO A 69 -6.90 0.38 4.43
N GLN A 70 -6.90 1.71 4.42
CA GLN A 70 -7.68 2.52 3.48
C GLN A 70 -6.76 3.39 2.64
N VAL A 71 -6.78 3.18 1.32
CA VAL A 71 -6.17 4.10 0.36
C VAL A 71 -7.04 5.35 0.28
N ILE A 72 -6.50 6.48 0.73
CA ILE A 72 -7.21 7.77 0.72
C ILE A 72 -6.76 8.67 -0.44
N ASP A 73 -5.59 8.40 -1.03
CA ASP A 73 -5.12 9.00 -2.27
C ASP A 73 -4.33 7.96 -3.07
N TYR A 74 -4.65 7.79 -4.35
CA TYR A 74 -3.92 6.88 -5.24
C TYR A 74 -2.62 7.48 -5.78
N GLY A 75 -2.29 8.74 -5.47
CA GLY A 75 -1.12 9.42 -6.00
C GLY A 75 -1.18 9.72 -7.50
N SER A 76 -0.35 10.67 -7.93
CA SER A 76 -0.25 11.12 -9.32
C SER A 76 1.10 11.82 -9.54
N SER A 77 1.29 12.40 -10.72
CA SER A 77 2.40 13.34 -10.96
C SER A 77 2.35 14.60 -10.10
N GLU A 78 1.25 14.86 -9.39
CA GLU A 78 1.01 16.08 -8.62
C GLU A 78 0.71 15.82 -7.13
N ASN A 79 0.47 14.57 -6.72
CA ASN A 79 0.10 14.22 -5.35
C ASN A 79 0.71 12.88 -4.92
N SER A 80 0.90 12.69 -3.62
CA SER A 80 1.38 11.43 -3.06
C SER A 80 0.31 10.35 -3.05
N TYR A 81 0.74 9.10 -3.16
CA TYR A 81 -0.07 7.95 -2.73
C TYR A 81 -0.13 7.94 -1.20
N LYS A 82 -1.32 7.76 -0.61
CA LYS A 82 -1.54 7.81 0.84
C LYS A 82 -2.46 6.69 1.31
N VAL A 83 -2.05 6.05 2.39
CA VAL A 83 -2.80 4.98 3.05
C VAL A 83 -2.86 5.26 4.54
N VAL A 84 -4.04 5.08 5.13
CA VAL A 84 -4.23 5.16 6.57
C VAL A 84 -4.87 3.87 7.06
N THR A 85 -4.37 3.36 8.18
CA THR A 85 -5.05 2.32 8.95
C THR A 85 -5.23 2.82 10.37
N THR A 86 -6.46 2.73 10.86
CA THR A 86 -6.77 3.00 12.27
C THR A 86 -7.33 1.74 12.90
N MET A 87 -6.83 1.37 14.07
CA MET A 87 -7.37 0.30 14.88
C MET A 87 -7.86 0.91 16.19
N ARG A 88 -9.18 1.02 16.36
CA ARG A 88 -9.77 1.57 17.57
C ARG A 88 -9.72 0.55 18.72
N ILE A 89 -9.87 1.04 19.95
CA ILE A 89 -9.94 0.19 21.16
C ILE A 89 -10.99 -0.92 21.02
N ASP A 90 -12.18 -0.60 20.48
CA ASP A 90 -13.28 -1.55 20.28
C ASP A 90 -13.01 -2.60 19.18
N GLN A 91 -11.93 -2.44 18.42
CA GLN A 91 -11.56 -3.29 17.28
C GLN A 91 -10.38 -4.23 17.60
N GLY A 92 -10.05 -4.43 18.88
CA GLY A 92 -9.06 -5.42 19.29
C GLY A 92 -7.62 -4.91 19.34
N ALA A 93 -7.42 -3.60 19.44
CA ALA A 93 -6.10 -2.97 19.61
C ALA A 93 -5.47 -3.21 21.01
N GLY A 94 -6.17 -3.88 21.92
CA GLY A 94 -5.68 -4.14 23.28
C GLY A 94 -5.87 -2.93 24.18
N ALA A 95 -4.77 -2.39 24.74
CA ALA A 95 -4.79 -1.35 25.76
C ALA A 95 -5.03 0.08 25.23
N GLY A 96 -5.05 0.28 23.92
CA GLY A 96 -5.18 1.59 23.28
C GLY A 96 -5.68 1.47 21.85
N SER A 97 -5.56 2.54 21.06
CA SER A 97 -5.78 2.53 19.61
C SER A 97 -4.42 2.56 18.90
N SER A 98 -4.35 2.06 17.66
CA SER A 98 -3.16 2.22 16.81
C SER A 98 -3.48 3.03 15.55
N LEU A 99 -2.48 3.78 15.09
CA LEU A 99 -2.52 4.58 13.88
C LEU A 99 -1.30 4.26 13.00
N PHE A 100 -1.59 3.91 11.76
CA PHE A 100 -0.59 3.72 10.71
C PHE A 100 -0.88 4.67 9.55
N ALA A 101 0.13 5.37 9.07
CA ALA A 101 0.00 6.26 7.92
C ALA A 101 1.20 6.15 6.99
N LEU A 102 0.96 5.71 5.76
CA LEU A 102 1.97 5.62 4.70
C LEU A 102 1.74 6.75 3.69
N THR A 103 2.81 7.42 3.30
CA THR A 103 2.84 8.35 2.17
C THR A 103 3.99 7.99 1.25
N ILE A 104 3.71 7.79 -0.04
CA ILE A 104 4.71 7.60 -1.11
C ILE A 104 4.61 8.78 -2.07
N SER A 105 5.72 9.51 -2.23
CA SER A 105 5.77 10.74 -3.03
C SER A 105 5.85 10.43 -4.52
N GLU A 106 4.71 10.01 -5.10
CA GLU A 106 4.57 9.65 -6.52
C GLU A 106 5.00 10.77 -7.48
N TYR A 107 4.78 12.02 -7.08
CA TYR A 107 5.20 13.21 -7.82
C TYR A 107 6.72 13.39 -7.92
N ALA A 108 7.52 12.69 -7.10
CA ALA A 108 8.97 12.82 -7.14
C ALA A 108 9.53 12.24 -8.44
N ASP A 109 10.46 12.95 -9.08
CA ASP A 109 11.04 12.52 -10.34
C ASP A 109 11.85 11.21 -10.22
N GLY A 110 11.86 10.43 -11.30
CA GLY A 110 12.64 9.19 -11.40
C GLY A 110 11.91 7.93 -10.93
N LYS A 111 12.66 6.81 -10.88
CA LYS A 111 12.12 5.48 -10.55
C LYS A 111 11.88 5.29 -9.05
N ARG A 112 12.69 5.95 -8.21
CA ARG A 112 12.61 5.85 -6.75
C ARG A 112 11.70 6.93 -6.20
N LYS A 113 10.67 6.50 -5.49
CA LYS A 113 9.67 7.36 -4.85
C LYS A 113 9.94 7.40 -3.35
N PRO A 114 10.28 8.55 -2.76
CA PRO A 114 10.51 8.63 -1.33
C PRO A 114 9.22 8.31 -0.57
N PHE A 115 9.34 7.57 0.54
CA PHE A 115 8.22 7.30 1.42
C PHE A 115 8.49 7.74 2.86
N VAL A 116 7.39 7.99 3.57
CA VAL A 116 7.34 8.09 5.02
C VAL A 116 6.23 7.18 5.54
N PHE A 117 6.51 6.40 6.58
CA PHE A 117 5.55 5.55 7.25
C PHE A 117 5.55 5.82 8.75
N LEU A 118 4.42 6.30 9.27
CA LEU A 118 4.16 6.40 10.70
C LEU A 118 3.53 5.09 11.18
N SER A 119 4.08 4.55 12.25
CA SER A 119 3.55 3.40 12.99
C SER A 119 3.52 3.80 14.46
N ASP A 120 2.36 4.27 14.92
CA ASP A 120 2.18 4.84 16.26
C ASP A 120 3.21 5.94 16.57
N SER A 121 4.24 5.64 17.37
CA SER A 121 5.29 6.59 17.76
C SER A 121 6.58 6.49 16.93
N ASP A 122 6.64 5.57 15.97
CA ASP A 122 7.80 5.34 15.11
C ASP A 122 7.57 5.84 13.69
N VAL A 123 8.58 6.49 13.12
CA VAL A 123 8.58 7.00 11.74
C VAL A 123 9.70 6.33 10.96
N TYR A 124 9.34 5.68 9.86
CA TYR A 124 10.24 5.03 8.92
C TYR A 124 10.32 5.82 7.62
N LEU A 125 11.53 6.01 7.09
CA LEU A 125 11.78 6.72 5.85
C LEU A 125 12.63 5.86 4.90
N GLY A 126 12.41 6.03 3.59
CA GLY A 126 13.21 5.34 2.58
C GLY A 126 12.65 5.55 1.18
N TRP A 127 12.81 4.53 0.33
CA TRP A 127 12.41 4.60 -1.09
C TRP A 127 11.55 3.41 -1.49
N CYS A 128 10.60 3.66 -2.37
CA CYS A 128 9.78 2.68 -3.05
C CYS A 128 10.06 2.72 -4.56
N GLU A 129 9.95 1.56 -5.21
CA GLU A 129 9.97 1.43 -6.67
C GLU A 129 8.78 0.56 -7.08
N HIS A 130 8.20 0.84 -8.26
CA HIS A 130 7.17 -0.02 -8.85
C HIS A 130 7.77 -1.35 -9.31
N PHE A 131 7.02 -2.45 -9.18
CA PHE A 131 7.43 -3.79 -9.67
C PHE A 131 6.26 -4.59 -10.24
#